data_AF-A0A1I6N233-F1
#
_entry.id   AF-A0A1I6N233-F1
#
_cell.length_a   1.000
_cell.length_b   1.000
_cell.length_c   1.000
_cell.angle_alpha   90.00
_cell.angle_beta   90.00
_cell.angle_gamma   90.00
#
_symmetry.space_group_name_H-M   'P 1'
#
loop_
_entity.id
_entity.type
_entity.pdbx_description
1 polymer ?
#
loop_
_entity_poly.entity_id
_entity_poly.type
_entity_poly.pdbx_seq_one_letter_code
_entity_poly.pdbx_strand_id
1 'polypeptide(L)'
;MSGKVTGLAAFTKRGAIQPEISATLGDQDSTVGRQRAKKEVVALTVRLQRSEWERLHQLAVSEGMSIQSLAVRGLNRVFTDKGLPKLAE
;
A
#
# COMPACT_ATOMS: atom_id res chain seq x y z
N MET A 1 -54.01 -9.42 9.31
CA MET A 1 -53.41 -8.78 8.12
C MET A 1 -52.26 -7.90 8.60
N SER A 2 -51.02 -8.33 8.37
CA SER A 2 -49.81 -7.68 8.93
C SER A 2 -49.35 -6.54 8.00
N GLY A 3 -49.33 -5.31 8.52
CA GLY A 3 -48.95 -4.10 7.77
C GLY A 3 -47.43 -4.01 7.62
N LYS A 4 -46.95 -4.08 6.38
CA LYS A 4 -45.52 -3.92 6.06
C LYS A 4 -45.15 -2.44 6.10
N VAL A 5 -44.31 -2.06 7.06
CA VAL A 5 -43.72 -0.71 7.11
C VAL A 5 -42.81 -0.56 5.90
N THR A 6 -43.22 0.28 4.95
CA THR A 6 -42.45 0.62 3.75
C THR A 6 -42.18 2.11 3.76
N GLY A 7 -40.90 2.47 3.66
CA GLY A 7 -40.42 3.85 3.73
C GLY A 7 -38.93 3.92 4.06
N LEU A 8 -38.30 5.06 3.76
CA LEU A 8 -36.86 5.31 3.87
C LEU A 8 -36.29 5.08 5.30
N ALA A 9 -37.15 5.06 6.32
CA ALA A 9 -36.81 4.73 7.70
C ALA A 9 -36.59 3.23 7.98
N ALA A 10 -36.85 2.33 7.03
CA ALA A 10 -36.59 0.90 7.18
C ALA A 10 -35.08 0.56 7.23
N PHE A 11 -34.22 1.48 6.81
CA PHE A 11 -32.77 1.25 6.71
C PHE A 11 -31.96 1.74 7.92
N THR A 12 -32.58 2.35 8.92
CA THR A 12 -31.88 2.81 10.14
C THR A 12 -32.24 1.95 11.35
N LYS A 13 -31.85 0.67 11.32
CA LYS A 13 -31.63 -0.11 12.54
C LYS A 13 -30.15 -0.47 12.63
N ARG A 14 -29.42 0.31 13.43
CA ARG A 14 -28.07 0.00 13.89
C ARG A 14 -28.20 -0.95 15.08
N GLY A 15 -27.76 -2.19 14.92
CA GLY A 15 -27.80 -3.21 15.97
C GLY A 15 -27.17 -4.53 15.53
N ALA A 16 -25.87 -4.67 15.86
CA ALA A 16 -25.04 -5.86 16.04
C ALA A 16 -25.52 -7.22 15.48
N ILE A 17 -24.78 -7.75 14.49
CA ILE A 17 -24.42 -9.17 14.45
C ILE A 17 -22.93 -9.28 14.07
N GLN A 18 -22.23 -10.01 14.92
CA GLN A 18 -20.82 -10.30 15.02
C GLN A 18 -20.59 -11.67 14.36
N PRO A 19 -19.56 -11.90 13.55
CA PRO A 19 -19.09 -13.26 13.32
C PRO A 19 -18.14 -13.63 14.46
N GLU A 20 -18.54 -14.67 15.17
CA GLU A 20 -17.76 -15.43 16.16
C GLU A 20 -16.33 -15.68 15.66
N ILE A 21 -15.35 -15.11 16.36
CA ILE A 21 -13.99 -15.65 16.39
C ILE A 21 -13.59 -15.71 17.86
N SER A 22 -13.28 -16.92 18.28
CA SER A 22 -13.15 -17.37 19.67
C SER A 22 -12.38 -16.41 20.57
N ALA A 23 -12.96 -16.20 21.75
CA ALA A 23 -12.30 -15.59 22.89
C ALA A 23 -11.00 -16.34 23.23
N THR A 24 -9.90 -15.59 23.32
CA THR A 24 -8.96 -15.73 24.43
C THR A 24 -8.70 -14.34 24.97
N LEU A 25 -9.27 -14.08 26.16
CA LEU A 25 -8.95 -12.94 26.99
C LEU A 25 -7.49 -13.07 27.43
N GLY A 26 -6.74 -11.99 27.19
CA GLY A 26 -5.36 -11.84 27.63
C GLY A 26 -5.01 -10.37 27.56
N ASP A 27 -5.58 -9.60 28.48
CA ASP A 27 -5.02 -8.31 28.89
C ASP A 27 -3.60 -8.58 29.40
N GLN A 28 -2.60 -8.27 28.57
CA GLN A 28 -1.24 -8.05 29.02
C GLN A 28 -0.66 -6.93 28.16
N ASP A 29 -0.62 -5.76 28.79
CA ASP A 29 0.43 -4.78 28.61
C ASP A 29 1.75 -5.48 28.30
N SER A 30 2.12 -5.45 27.03
CA SER A 30 3.49 -5.61 26.62
C SER A 30 3.74 -4.49 25.65
N THR A 31 4.50 -3.52 26.12
CA THR A 31 5.36 -2.65 25.34
C THR A 31 6.29 -3.50 24.46
N VAL A 32 5.71 -4.22 23.49
CA VAL A 32 6.44 -4.85 22.40
C VAL A 32 6.84 -3.70 21.51
N GLY A 33 8.00 -3.12 21.82
CA GLY A 33 8.67 -2.15 20.98
C GLY A 33 8.56 -2.67 19.54
N ARG A 34 7.90 -1.88 18.69
CA ARG A 34 7.53 -2.27 17.34
C ARG A 34 8.79 -2.67 16.58
N GLN A 35 9.10 -3.96 16.57
CA GLN A 35 10.34 -4.44 16.00
C GLN A 35 10.15 -4.38 14.48
N ARG A 36 10.84 -3.44 13.83
CA ARG A 36 10.84 -3.34 12.37
C ARG A 36 11.34 -4.69 11.84
N ALA A 37 10.50 -5.39 11.09
CA ALA A 37 10.97 -6.46 10.24
C ALA A 37 12.08 -5.86 9.34
N LYS A 38 13.31 -6.36 9.47
CA LYS A 38 14.39 -6.05 8.52
C LYS A 38 14.06 -6.77 7.22
N LYS A 39 13.18 -6.19 6.41
CA LYS A 39 13.02 -6.63 5.02
C LYS A 39 14.30 -6.27 4.27
N GLU A 40 14.75 -7.20 3.44
CA GLU A 40 15.90 -7.03 2.54
C GLU A 40 15.69 -5.87 1.56
N VAL A 41 14.42 -5.56 1.25
CA VAL A 41 14.02 -4.47 0.37
C VAL A 41 13.54 -3.26 1.19
N VAL A 42 14.06 -2.08 0.84
CA VAL A 42 13.67 -0.79 1.43
C VAL A 42 12.74 -0.04 0.47
N ALA A 43 11.62 0.48 1.00
CA ALA A 43 10.72 1.33 0.23
C ALA A 43 11.31 2.75 0.05
N LEU A 44 11.24 3.27 -1.17
CA LEU A 44 11.66 4.62 -1.52
C LEU A 44 10.44 5.46 -1.93
N THR A 45 10.30 6.64 -1.34
CA THR A 45 9.28 7.62 -1.74
C THR A 45 9.94 8.77 -2.50
N VAL A 46 9.47 9.03 -3.73
CA VAL A 46 9.90 10.16 -4.55
C VAL A 46 8.79 11.19 -4.62
N ARG A 47 9.11 12.47 -4.38
CA ARG A 47 8.15 13.57 -4.52
C ARG A 47 8.31 14.21 -5.89
N LEU A 48 7.25 14.15 -6.69
CA LEU A 48 7.19 14.73 -8.03
C LEU A 48 6.00 15.69 -8.10
N GLN A 49 6.09 16.68 -8.98
CA GLN A 49 4.91 17.41 -9.40
C GLN A 49 3.95 16.47 -10.15
N ARG A 50 2.66 16.80 -10.13
CA ARG A 50 1.62 15.95 -10.74
C ARG A 50 1.89 15.68 -12.23
N SER A 51 2.27 16.72 -12.99
CA SER A 51 2.59 16.61 -14.42
C SER A 51 3.78 15.68 -14.70
N GLU A 52 4.83 15.76 -13.87
CA GLU A 52 6.02 14.93 -14.04
C GLU A 52 5.75 13.47 -13.67
N TRP A 53 4.91 13.23 -12.65
CA TRP A 53 4.45 11.89 -12.33
C TRP A 53 3.64 11.27 -13.48
N GLU A 54 2.75 12.03 -14.10
CA GLU A 54 1.95 11.55 -15.24
C GLU A 54 2.83 11.19 -16.45
N ARG A 55 3.84 12.00 -16.75
CA ARG A 55 4.84 11.70 -17.80
C ARG A 55 5.61 10.42 -17.51
N LEU A 56 6.09 10.27 -16.28
CA LEU A 56 6.80 9.06 -15.85
C LEU A 56 5.89 7.82 -15.97
N HIS A 57 4.62 7.95 -15.55
CA HIS A 57 3.65 6.87 -15.66
C HIS A 57 3.38 6.49 -17.11
N GLN A 58 3.18 7.46 -18.01
CA GLN A 58 2.99 7.21 -19.44
C GLN A 58 4.19 6.50 -20.07
N LEU A 59 5.41 6.91 -19.70
CA LEU A 59 6.64 6.23 -20.16
C LEU A 59 6.70 4.78 -19.68
N ALA A 60 6.37 4.53 -18.41
CA ALA A 60 6.34 3.17 -17.87
C ALA A 60 5.32 2.29 -18.60
N VAL A 61 4.13 2.84 -18.90
CA VAL A 61 3.09 2.15 -19.66
C VAL A 61 3.52 1.87 -21.11
N SER A 62 4.15 2.84 -21.79
CA SER A 62 4.57 2.66 -23.18
C SER A 62 5.71 1.66 -23.34
N GLU A 63 6.62 1.58 -22.36
CA GLU A 63 7.69 0.56 -22.32
C GLU A 63 7.21 -0.80 -21.77
N GLY A 64 5.98 -0.88 -21.25
CA GLY A 64 5.47 -2.10 -20.62
C GLY A 64 6.22 -2.49 -19.34
N MET A 65 6.81 -1.52 -18.64
CA MET A 65 7.63 -1.72 -17.45
C MET A 65 6.96 -1.16 -16.19
N SER A 66 7.30 -1.70 -15.03
CA SER A 66 6.91 -1.09 -13.76
C SER A 66 7.71 0.20 -13.50
N ILE A 67 7.10 1.14 -12.76
CA ILE A 67 7.79 2.36 -12.32
C ILE A 67 9.05 2.03 -11.50
N GLN A 68 9.00 0.95 -10.69
CA GLN A 68 10.16 0.49 -9.93
C GLN A 68 11.30 0.04 -10.85
N SER A 69 11.02 -0.78 -11.86
CA SER A 69 12.01 -1.23 -12.86
C SER A 69 12.67 -0.03 -13.55
N LEU A 70 11.84 0.94 -13.98
CA LEU A 70 12.33 2.14 -14.64
C LEU A 70 13.23 2.97 -13.70
N ALA A 71 12.86 3.09 -12.42
CA ALA A 71 13.68 3.76 -11.42
C ALA A 71 15.01 3.03 -11.18
N VAL A 72 15.03 1.70 -11.06
CA VAL A 72 16.25 0.91 -10.88
C VAL A 72 17.16 1.05 -12.10
N ARG A 73 16.62 0.96 -13.32
CA ARG A 73 17.36 1.19 -14.57
C ARG A 73 17.95 2.60 -14.64
N GLY A 74 17.19 3.61 -14.25
CA GLY A 74 17.65 5.00 -14.19
C GLY A 74 18.79 5.19 -13.18
N LEU A 75 18.65 4.64 -11.97
CA LEU A 75 19.70 4.67 -10.94
C LEU A 75 20.94 3.90 -11.39
N ASN A 76 20.79 2.75 -12.03
CA ASN A 76 21.90 1.96 -12.58
C ASN A 76 22.70 2.74 -13.62
N ARG A 77 22.04 3.56 -14.44
CA ARG A 77 22.72 4.45 -15.37
C ARG A 77 23.58 5.47 -14.62
N VAL A 78 23.02 6.13 -13.60
CA VAL A 78 23.77 7.08 -12.76
C VAL A 78 24.96 6.41 -12.07
N PHE A 79 24.80 5.19 -11.54
CA PHE A 79 25.91 4.44 -10.93
C PHE A 79 27.00 4.13 -11.96
N THR A 80 26.62 3.66 -13.14
CA THR A 80 27.56 3.35 -14.23
C THR A 80 28.33 4.60 -14.66
N ASP A 81 27.64 5.74 -14.84
CA ASP A 81 28.25 7.02 -15.20
C ASP A 81 29.24 7.54 -14.13
N LYS A 82 29.11 7.05 -12.90
CA LYS A 82 30.01 7.36 -11.77
C LYS A 82 31.07 6.27 -11.53
N GLY A 83 31.13 5.23 -12.36
CA GLY A 83 32.06 4.10 -12.18
C GLY A 83 31.73 3.21 -10.99
N LEU A 84 30.50 3.26 -10.49
CA LEU A 84 30.02 2.44 -9.38
C LEU A 84 29.39 1.13 -9.87
N PRO A 85 29.40 0.06 -9.04
CA PRO A 85 28.73 -1.19 -9.35
C PRO A 85 27.22 -1.01 -9.53
N LYS A 86 26.60 -1.81 -10.40
CA LYS A 86 25.14 -1.79 -10.60
C LYS A 86 24.39 -2.29 -9.35
N LEU A 87 23.24 -1.69 -9.10
CA LEU A 87 22.21 -2.15 -8.16
C LEU A 87 21.56 -3.44 -8.68
N ALA A 88 21.22 -4.33 -7.75
CA ALA A 88 20.44 -5.53 -8.03
C ALA A 88 18.98 -5.18 -8.41
N GLU A 89 18.41 -5.93 -9.36
CA GLU A 89 17.02 -5.82 -9.82
C GLU A 89 16.06 -6.70 -9.01
#